data_AF-V6L3R2-F1
#
_entry.id   AF-V6L3R2-F1
#
_cell.length_a   1.000
_cell.length_b   1.000
_cell.length_c   1.000
_cell.angle_alpha   90.00
_cell.angle_beta   90.00
_cell.angle_gamma   90.00
#
_symmetry.space_group_name_H-M   'P 1'
#
loop_
_entity.id
_entity.type
_entity.pdbx_description
1 polymer ?
#
loop_
_entity_poly.entity_id
_entity_poly.type
_entity_poly.pdbx_seq_one_letter_code
_entity_poly.pdbx_strand_id
1 'polypeptide(L)' 'MLPWLLIRQDHRGNRYRVGSYATRVEAQRFADRLGVGRESPEGSDTDSYLVESRDHGSGARG' A
#
# COMPACT_ATOMS: atom_id res chain seq x y z
N MET A 1 -8.30 15.68 6.80
CA MET A 1 -8.29 14.25 6.38
C MET A 1 -6.91 13.91 5.85
N LEU A 2 -6.37 12.72 6.16
CA LEU A 2 -5.02 12.32 5.75
C LEU A 2 -5.02 11.81 4.30
N PRO A 3 -4.31 12.46 3.36
CA PRO A 3 -4.46 12.21 1.93
C PRO A 3 -3.75 10.94 1.45
N TRP A 4 -2.81 10.38 2.21
CA TRP A 4 -2.09 9.17 1.79
C TRP A 4 -2.63 7.94 2.52
N LEU A 5 -2.92 6.89 1.76
CA LEU A 5 -3.40 5.61 2.24
C LEU A 5 -2.32 4.56 2.04
N LEU A 6 -2.14 3.73 3.07
CA LEU A 6 -1.34 2.52 2.95
C LEU A 6 -2.28 1.34 2.78
N ILE A 7 -2.13 0.65 1.66
CA ILE A 7 -2.97 -0.48 1.24
C ILE A 7 -2.10 -1.74 1.25
N ARG A 8 -2.62 -2.82 1.84
CA ARG A 8 -2.08 -4.17 1.70
C ARG A 8 -2.87 -4.88 0.62
N GLN A 9 -2.19 -5.44 -0.37
CA GLN A 9 -2.78 -6.29 -1.39
C GLN A 9 -2.31 -7.72 -1.15
N ASP A 10 -3.23 -8.66 -0.97
CA ASP A 10 -2.85 -10.08 -0.90
C ASP A 10 -2.61 -10.67 -2.30
N HIS A 11 -2.16 -11.92 -2.36
CA HIS A 11 -1.96 -12.66 -3.62
C HIS A 11 -3.25 -12.83 -4.45
N ARG A 12 -4.42 -12.76 -3.82
CA ARG A 12 -5.74 -12.88 -4.48
C ARG A 12 -6.22 -11.55 -5.05
N GLY A 13 -5.46 -10.49 -4.81
CA GLY A 13 -5.79 -9.14 -5.23
C GLY A 13 -6.73 -8.40 -4.27
N ASN A 14 -7.06 -8.96 -3.10
CA ASN A 14 -7.85 -8.24 -2.10
C ASN A 14 -7.03 -7.11 -1.51
N ARG A 15 -7.65 -5.93 -1.43
CA ARG A 15 -7.00 -4.70 -0.97
C ARG A 15 -7.56 -4.28 0.38
N TYR A 16 -6.68 -4.15 1.36
CA TYR A 16 -7.01 -3.77 2.73
C TYR A 16 -6.31 -2.48 3.11
N ARG A 17 -7.04 -1.53 3.66
CA ARG A 17 -6.44 -0.30 4.18
C ARG A 17 -5.78 -0.57 5.53
N VAL A 18 -4.48 -0.39 5.58
CA VAL A 18 -3.65 -0.57 6.77
C VAL A 18 -3.56 0.74 7.57
N GLY A 19 -3.48 1.88 6.88
CA GLY A 19 -3.25 3.16 7.54
C GLY A 19 -3.58 4.39 6.70
N SER A 20 -3.44 5.56 7.33
CA SER A 20 -3.56 6.88 6.71
C SER A 20 -2.45 7.78 7.20
N TYR A 21 -1.86 8.56 6.30
CA TYR A 21 -0.69 9.38 6.59
C TYR A 21 -0.82 10.78 6.00
N ALA A 22 -0.13 11.73 6.63
CA ALA A 22 -0.12 13.12 6.20
C ALA A 22 0.71 13.29 4.92
N THR A 23 1.78 12.50 4.78
CA THR A 23 2.71 12.54 3.64
C THR A 23 2.90 11.17 2.99
N ARG A 24 3.28 11.18 1.70
CA ARG A 24 3.65 9.96 0.97
C ARG A 24 4.87 9.28 1.59
N VAL A 25 5.84 10.07 2.04
CA VAL A 25 7.11 9.58 2.60
C VAL A 25 6.87 8.78 3.87
N GLU A 26 5.98 9.24 4.75
CA GLU A 26 5.57 8.46 5.93
C GLU A 26 4.92 7.14 5.53
N ALA A 27 3.94 7.18 4.63
CA ALA A 27 3.27 5.98 4.14
C ALA A 27 4.25 4.99 3.50
N GLN A 28 5.20 5.49 2.71
CA GLN A 28 6.21 4.68 2.03
C GLN A 28 7.18 4.04 3.02
N ARG A 29 7.68 4.78 4.01
CA ARG A 29 8.52 4.20 5.08
C ARG A 29 7.81 3.06 5.82
N PHE A 30 6.50 3.17 6.05
CA PHE A 30 5.73 2.10 6.64
C PHE A 30 5.55 0.92 5.68
N ALA A 31 5.29 1.18 4.39
CA ALA A 31 5.24 0.14 3.37
C ALA A 31 6.55 -0.67 3.28
N ASP A 32 7.69 0.02 3.23
CA ASP A 32 9.02 -0.59 3.18
C ASP A 32 9.30 -1.42 4.43
N ARG A 33 9.02 -0.88 5.63
CA ARG A 33 9.20 -1.64 6.88
C ARG A 33 8.37 -2.92 6.93
N LEU A 34 7.11 -2.85 6.49
CA LEU A 34 6.24 -4.01 6.48
C LEU A 34 6.59 -4.99 5.32
N GLY A 35 7.16 -4.47 4.22
CA GLY A 35 7.63 -5.24 3.08
C GLY A 35 8.90 -6.03 3.34
N VAL A 36 9.83 -5.45 4.10
CA VAL A 36 11.14 -6.05 4.44
C VAL A 36 11.03 -7.08 5.57
N GLY A 37 10.00 -7.01 6.42
CA GLY A 37 9.81 -7.97 7.53
C GLY A 37 9.34 -9.37 7.12
N ARG A 38 9.10 -9.62 5.82
CA ARG A 38 8.42 -10.82 5.31
C ARG A 38 9.13 -11.50 4.15
N GLU A 39 10.40 -11.15 3.91
CA GLU A 39 11.25 -11.75 2.88
C GLU A 39 11.34 -13.27 3.10
N SER A 40 10.42 -14.00 2.49
CA SER A 40 10.37 -15.46 2.50
C SER A 40 11.11 -15.93 1.24
N PRO A 41 12.16 -16.75 1.36
CA PRO A 41 13.08 -17.02 0.24
C PRO A 41 12.51 -17.87 -0.90
N GLU A 42 11.28 -18.36 -0.81
CA GLU A 42 10.67 -19.15 -1.88
C GLU A 42 9.20 -18.78 -2.08
N GLY A 43 8.91 -18.04 -3.15
CA GLY A 43 7.70 -18.14 -3.97
C GLY A 43 6.31 -18.09 -3.31
N SER A 44 6.18 -17.66 -2.06
CA SER A 44 4.93 -17.79 -1.32
C SER A 44 4.26 -16.43 -1.14
N ASP A 45 3.10 -16.27 -1.79
CA ASP A 45 1.94 -15.54 -1.27
C ASP A 45 2.17 -14.18 -0.62
N THR A 46 3.22 -13.47 -1.03
CA THR A 46 3.66 -12.32 -0.26
C THR A 46 2.71 -11.19 -0.55
N ASP A 47 1.95 -10.81 0.48
CA ASP A 47 1.20 -9.57 0.50
C ASP A 47 2.10 -8.45 -0.06
N SER A 48 1.56 -7.51 -0.83
CA SER A 48 2.24 -6.31 -1.30
C SER A 48 1.71 -5.10 -0.54
N TYR A 49 2.55 -4.11 -0.24
CA TYR A 49 2.09 -2.84 0.34
C TYR A 49 2.19 -1.73 -0.70
N LEU A 50 1.07 -1.07 -0.96
CA LEU A 50 0.91 0.00 -1.93
C LEU A 50 0.57 1.31 -1.20
N VAL A 51 1.17 2.41 -1.64
CA VAL A 51 0.84 3.75 -1.14
C VAL A 51 -0.03 4.46 -2.18
N GLU A 52 -1.29 4.72 -1.84
CA GLU A 52 -2.26 5.39 -2.71
C GLU A 52 -2.58 6.80 -2.19
N SER A 53 -2.79 7.76 -3.10
CA SER A 53 -3.31 9.09 -2.76
C SER A 53 -4.83 9.08 -2.84
N ARG A 54 -5.50 9.69 -1.85
CA ARG A 54 -6.95 9.94 -1.86
C ARG A 54 -7.38 10.85 -3.02
N ASP A 55 -6.45 11.61 -3.59
CA ASP A 55 -6.73 12.52 -4.70
C ASP A 55 -6.64 11.81 -6.07
N HIS A 56 -6.12 10.58 -6.14
CA HIS A 56 -6.09 9.77 -7.37
C HIS A 56 -7.47 9.13 -7.69
N GLY A 57 -8.51 9.97 -7.62
CA GLY A 57 -9.85 9.74 -8.14
C GLY A 57 -10.17 10.65 -9.32
N SER A 58 -9.19 11.03 -10.15
CA SER A 58 -9.47 11.61 -11.46
C SER A 58 -9.79 10.49 -12.44
N GLY A 59 -11.08 10.23 -12.61
CA GLY A 59 -11.57 9.48 -13.75
C GLY A 59 -11.06 10.11 -15.04
N ALA A 60 -10.19 9.41 -15.75
CA ALA A 60 -10.02 9.57 -17.18
C ALA A 60 -10.71 8.38 -17.87
N ARG A 61 -12.04 8.42 -17.87
CA ARG A 61 -12.85 7.92 -18.99
C ARG A 61 -13.32 9.16 -19.73
N GLY A 62 -12.49 9.61 -20.66
CA GLY A 62 -12.93 10.44 -21.78
C GLY A 62 -13.52 9.55 -22.88
#